data_AF-A0A2H4SI86-F1
#
_entry.id   AF-A0A2H4SI86-F1
#
_cell.length_a   1.000
_cell.length_b   1.000
_cell.length_c   1.000
_cell.angle_alpha   90.00
_cell.angle_beta   90.00
_cell.angle_gamma   90.00
#
_symmetry.space_group_name_H-M   'P 1'
#
loop_
_entity.id
_entity.type
_entity.pdbx_description
1 polymer ?
#
loop_
_entity_poly.entity_id
_entity_poly.type
_entity_poly.pdbx_seq_one_letter_code
_entity_poly.pdbx_strand_id
1 'polypeptide(L)'
;MDAEQHNTVEDRRSQQVDNAIRAIQRKKPVPEIDFTIHTMEDGTQVSTMERVCKDVQAPATSKPTDEQFFSDSTRTKPDIHFLKQHFYREGRLTDEQALFILRTGADVLRAEPNLLEMDAPITVCGDVHGQYYDLMKLFEVGGDPAETRYLFLGDYVDRGYFSIECVLYLWSLKIHYPKTLWLLRGNHECRHLTDYFTFKLECKHKYSEAIYEACIEAFCCLPLAAVMNKQFLCIHGGLSPELHTLDDLRNVDRFREPPTQGLMCDILWADPLEDFGQEKTSDYFLHNHVRGCSYFFSYPAACAFLEKNNLLSVIRAHEAQDAGYRMYRKTKTTGFPSVMTIFSAPNYLDVYNNKAAVLKYENNVMNIRQFNCTPHPYWLPNFMDVFTWSLPFVGEKITDMLIAILSTCSEEELREETPSSASPGRISPPVVSTPDDPNSIEFKRRAIKNKILAIGRMSRVFQVLREEAERVTELKTVAGGRLPAGTLMLGAEGIKNAISSFEDAKKVDIQNEHLPPSQEEVIRHHEEERSIAMQKAVHDADNDKKLHQLSRRLSTDRKPASRS
;
A
#
# COMPACT_ATOMS: atom_id res chain seq x y z
N MET A 1 -33.00 54.65 40.71
CA MET A 1 -32.42 54.19 39.43
C MET A 1 -32.37 52.65 39.34
N ASP A 2 -33.21 51.92 40.09
CA ASP A 2 -33.20 50.45 40.13
C ASP A 2 -34.59 49.84 39.80
N ALA A 3 -35.27 50.38 38.79
CA ALA A 3 -36.57 49.87 38.34
C ALA A 3 -36.61 49.49 36.85
N GLU A 4 -35.61 49.89 36.05
CA GLU A 4 -35.60 49.62 34.59
C GLU A 4 -34.78 48.39 34.18
N GLN A 5 -34.02 47.76 35.08
CA GLN A 5 -33.25 46.55 34.76
C GLN A 5 -33.97 45.23 35.03
N HIS A 6 -35.07 45.21 35.77
CA HIS A 6 -35.79 43.95 36.07
C HIS A 6 -36.73 43.48 34.94
N ASN A 7 -37.24 44.38 34.11
CA ASN A 7 -38.17 44.02 33.01
C ASN A 7 -37.51 43.29 31.83
N THR A 8 -36.18 43.32 31.68
CA THR A 8 -35.52 42.74 30.49
C THR A 8 -35.22 41.25 30.60
N VAL A 9 -35.25 40.69 31.81
CA VAL A 9 -34.96 39.27 32.06
C VAL A 9 -36.24 38.42 32.03
N GLU A 10 -37.35 38.93 32.58
CA GLU A 10 -38.66 38.27 32.50
C GLU A 10 -39.22 38.26 31.08
N ASP A 11 -39.09 39.35 30.31
CA ASP A 11 -39.50 39.40 28.91
C ASP A 11 -38.71 38.42 28.03
N ARG A 12 -37.40 38.27 28.28
CA ARG A 12 -36.57 37.28 27.58
C ARG A 12 -36.97 35.85 27.92
N ARG A 13 -37.32 35.59 29.18
CA ARG A 13 -37.75 34.27 29.66
C ARG A 13 -39.13 33.91 29.09
N SER A 14 -40.05 34.87 29.04
CA SER A 14 -41.38 34.73 28.42
C SER A 14 -41.26 34.46 26.92
N GLN A 15 -40.36 35.15 26.22
CA GLN A 15 -40.14 34.95 24.79
C GLN A 15 -39.45 33.61 24.46
N GLN A 16 -38.58 33.11 25.35
CA GLN A 16 -38.00 31.76 25.23
C GLN A 16 -39.05 30.67 25.46
N VAL A 17 -39.92 30.84 26.46
CA VAL A 17 -41.04 29.92 26.74
C VAL A 17 -42.03 29.91 25.58
N ASP A 18 -42.39 31.06 25.02
CA ASP A 18 -43.27 31.14 23.85
C ASP A 18 -42.66 30.52 22.59
N ASN A 19 -41.34 30.66 22.40
CA ASN A 19 -40.62 30.00 21.31
C ASN A 19 -40.57 28.48 21.50
N ALA A 20 -40.37 28.00 22.74
CA ALA A 20 -40.41 26.58 23.07
C ALA A 20 -41.82 26.00 22.87
N ILE A 21 -42.86 26.71 23.31
CA ILE A 21 -44.26 26.33 23.11
C ILE A 21 -44.60 26.29 21.62
N ARG A 22 -44.15 27.27 20.80
CA ARG A 22 -44.30 27.21 19.34
C ARG A 22 -43.56 26.02 18.71
N ALA A 23 -42.37 25.70 19.20
CA ALA A 23 -41.61 24.55 18.71
C ALA A 23 -42.29 23.21 19.06
N ILE A 24 -42.94 23.13 20.23
CA ILE A 24 -43.72 21.96 20.66
C ILE A 24 -45.04 21.87 19.88
N GLN A 25 -45.75 22.98 19.69
CA GLN A 25 -47.03 23.03 18.95
C GLN A 25 -46.84 22.83 17.44
N ARG A 26 -45.68 23.20 16.89
CA ARG A 26 -45.28 22.98 15.49
C ARG A 26 -44.22 21.89 15.37
N LYS A 27 -44.30 20.84 16.19
CA LYS A 27 -43.39 19.70 16.07
C LYS A 27 -43.63 19.06 14.71
N LYS A 28 -42.70 19.28 13.77
CA LYS A 28 -42.74 18.58 12.47
C LYS A 28 -42.75 17.08 12.79
N PRO A 29 -43.62 16.29 12.13
CA PRO A 29 -43.58 14.85 12.30
C PRO A 29 -42.17 14.36 12.01
N VAL A 30 -41.68 13.42 12.83
CA VAL A 30 -40.40 12.77 12.55
C VAL A 30 -40.54 12.14 11.16
N PRO A 31 -39.65 12.47 10.22
CA PRO A 31 -39.72 11.87 8.89
C PRO A 31 -39.61 10.35 9.04
N GLU A 32 -40.53 9.63 8.42
CA GLU A 32 -40.44 8.19 8.29
C GLU A 32 -39.36 7.89 7.26
N ILE A 33 -38.21 7.40 7.73
CA ILE A 33 -37.05 7.10 6.88
C ILE A 33 -37.08 5.61 6.60
N ASP A 34 -37.20 5.25 5.32
CA ASP A 34 -36.99 3.88 4.88
C ASP A 34 -35.48 3.62 4.73
N PHE A 35 -34.89 2.92 5.70
CA PHE A 35 -33.47 2.58 5.68
C PHE A 35 -33.10 1.51 4.64
N THR A 36 -34.07 0.89 3.98
CA THR A 36 -33.82 -0.07 2.89
C THR A 36 -33.48 0.62 1.57
N ILE A 37 -33.70 1.95 1.49
CA ILE A 37 -33.44 2.77 0.30
C ILE A 37 -32.49 3.91 0.68
N HIS A 38 -31.41 4.03 -0.07
CA HIS A 38 -30.51 5.17 0.01
C HIS A 38 -30.63 6.03 -1.25
N THR A 39 -30.78 7.34 -1.08
CA THR A 39 -30.74 8.30 -2.21
C THR A 39 -29.33 8.83 -2.34
N MET A 40 -28.69 8.52 -3.47
CA MET A 40 -27.33 8.96 -3.83
C MET A 40 -27.29 10.48 -4.10
N GLU A 41 -26.09 11.05 -4.21
CA GLU A 41 -25.88 12.49 -4.46
C GLU A 41 -26.46 12.95 -5.81
N ASP A 42 -26.53 12.06 -6.80
CA ASP A 42 -27.13 12.31 -8.11
C ASP A 42 -28.67 12.18 -8.11
N GLY A 43 -29.27 11.88 -6.96
CA GLY A 43 -30.70 11.69 -6.77
C GLY A 43 -31.21 10.28 -7.10
N THR A 44 -30.34 9.36 -7.53
CA THR A 44 -30.73 7.97 -7.77
C THR A 44 -31.01 7.21 -6.47
N GLN A 45 -31.99 6.31 -6.48
CA GLN A 45 -32.33 5.48 -5.32
C GLN A 45 -31.78 4.07 -5.49
N VAL A 46 -31.07 3.61 -4.47
CA VAL A 46 -30.46 2.27 -4.44
C VAL A 46 -30.92 1.51 -3.22
N SER A 47 -31.04 0.18 -3.35
CA SER A 47 -31.29 -0.67 -2.20
C SER A 47 -30.04 -0.81 -1.34
N THR A 48 -30.18 -0.69 -0.02
CA THR A 48 -29.10 -0.95 0.95
C THR A 48 -28.92 -2.44 1.26
N MET A 49 -29.81 -3.29 0.74
CA MET A 49 -29.80 -4.75 0.96
C MET A 49 -29.21 -5.53 -0.22
N GLU A 50 -29.06 -4.88 -1.38
CA GLU A 50 -28.50 -5.48 -2.58
C GLU A 50 -27.16 -4.84 -2.96
N ARG A 51 -26.43 -5.51 -3.87
CA ARG A 51 -25.23 -4.94 -4.46
C ARG A 51 -25.60 -3.73 -5.32
N VAL A 52 -25.10 -2.56 -4.92
CA VAL A 52 -25.36 -1.28 -5.57
C VAL A 52 -24.72 -1.20 -6.96
N CYS A 53 -23.41 -1.42 -7.06
CA CYS A 53 -22.67 -1.34 -8.32
C CYS A 53 -22.75 -2.66 -9.11
N LYS A 54 -23.87 -2.90 -9.81
CA LYS A 54 -24.13 -4.17 -10.51
C LYS A 54 -23.21 -4.42 -11.71
N ASP A 55 -22.71 -3.36 -12.36
CA ASP A 55 -21.86 -3.46 -13.56
C ASP A 55 -20.41 -3.86 -13.27
N VAL A 56 -19.94 -3.67 -12.03
CA VAL A 56 -18.59 -4.10 -11.63
C VAL A 56 -18.59 -5.62 -11.51
N GLN A 57 -17.73 -6.33 -12.23
CA GLN A 57 -17.68 -7.79 -12.14
C GLN A 57 -17.28 -8.24 -10.73
N ALA A 58 -17.94 -9.28 -10.20
CA ALA A 58 -17.58 -9.86 -8.91
C ALA A 58 -16.38 -10.83 -9.05
N PRO A 59 -15.49 -10.89 -8.04
CA PRO A 59 -14.41 -11.87 -7.98
C PRO A 59 -14.90 -13.31 -8.11
N ALA A 60 -14.02 -14.21 -8.57
CA ALA A 60 -14.28 -15.64 -8.54
C ALA A 60 -14.23 -16.14 -7.08
N THR A 61 -15.39 -16.48 -6.52
CA THR A 61 -15.55 -16.81 -5.10
C THR A 61 -15.16 -18.24 -4.73
N SER A 62 -15.07 -19.15 -5.70
CA SER A 62 -14.72 -20.55 -5.48
C SER A 62 -13.28 -20.83 -5.91
N LYS A 63 -12.52 -21.55 -5.07
CA LYS A 63 -11.24 -22.15 -5.48
C LYS A 63 -11.50 -23.27 -6.51
N PRO A 64 -10.61 -23.46 -7.49
CA PRO A 64 -10.83 -24.43 -8.57
C PRO A 64 -10.71 -25.86 -8.08
N THR A 65 -11.46 -26.77 -8.71
CA THR A 65 -11.25 -28.21 -8.51
C THR A 65 -9.97 -28.68 -9.21
N ASP A 66 -9.48 -29.87 -8.88
CA ASP A 66 -8.31 -30.43 -9.54
C ASP A 66 -8.52 -30.62 -11.05
N GLU A 67 -9.75 -30.94 -11.48
CA GLU A 67 -10.11 -31.08 -12.89
C GLU A 67 -10.07 -29.76 -13.66
N GLN A 68 -10.26 -28.62 -12.97
CA GLN A 68 -10.11 -27.29 -13.56
C GLN A 68 -8.67 -26.80 -13.49
N PHE A 69 -7.96 -27.19 -12.43
CA PHE A 69 -6.60 -26.74 -12.16
C PHE A 69 -5.55 -27.44 -13.03
N PHE A 70 -5.65 -28.75 -13.23
CA PHE A 70 -4.70 -29.51 -14.05
C PHE A 70 -5.13 -29.54 -15.52
N SER A 71 -4.16 -29.41 -16.42
CA SER A 71 -4.38 -29.43 -17.87
C SER A 71 -4.91 -30.77 -18.41
N ASP A 72 -4.59 -31.87 -17.74
CA ASP A 72 -5.05 -33.21 -18.09
C ASP A 72 -5.05 -34.17 -16.89
N SER A 73 -5.48 -35.41 -17.11
CA SER A 73 -5.55 -36.45 -16.08
C SER A 73 -4.18 -36.90 -15.55
N THR A 74 -3.06 -36.53 -16.19
CA THR A 74 -1.72 -36.87 -15.70
C THR A 74 -1.31 -36.02 -14.49
N ARG A 75 -1.98 -34.87 -14.30
CA ARG A 75 -1.73 -33.92 -13.19
C ARG A 75 -0.27 -33.46 -13.10
N THR A 76 0.41 -33.37 -14.24
CA THR A 76 1.82 -32.94 -14.32
C THR A 76 1.98 -31.45 -14.55
N LYS A 77 0.98 -30.80 -15.14
CA LYS A 77 1.00 -29.36 -15.47
C LYS A 77 -0.33 -28.69 -15.15
N PRO A 78 -0.33 -27.45 -14.63
CA PRO A 78 -1.55 -26.68 -14.43
C PRO A 78 -2.15 -26.25 -15.78
N ASP A 79 -3.45 -26.00 -15.85
CA ASP A 79 -4.09 -25.38 -17.02
C ASP A 79 -3.85 -23.87 -17.01
N ILE A 80 -2.89 -23.41 -17.82
CA ILE A 80 -2.52 -21.99 -17.92
C ILE A 80 -3.63 -21.11 -18.49
N HIS A 81 -4.53 -21.64 -19.33
CA HIS A 81 -5.64 -20.86 -19.86
C HIS A 81 -6.70 -20.62 -18.79
N PHE A 82 -7.04 -21.67 -18.04
CA PHE A 82 -7.92 -21.55 -16.88
C PHE A 82 -7.33 -20.60 -15.83
N LEU A 83 -6.07 -20.80 -15.44
CA LEU A 83 -5.40 -19.96 -14.45
C LEU A 83 -5.37 -18.48 -14.84
N LYS A 84 -5.09 -18.18 -16.12
CA LYS A 84 -5.13 -16.82 -16.64
C LYS A 84 -6.48 -16.15 -16.36
N GLN A 85 -7.57 -16.80 -16.72
CA GLN A 85 -8.91 -16.24 -16.55
C GLN A 85 -9.34 -16.21 -15.09
N HIS A 86 -8.93 -17.20 -14.30
CA HIS A 86 -9.24 -17.28 -12.88
C HIS A 86 -8.59 -16.14 -12.10
N PHE A 87 -7.29 -15.89 -12.31
CA PHE A 87 -6.57 -14.77 -11.69
C PHE A 87 -7.04 -13.41 -12.20
N TYR A 88 -7.40 -13.28 -13.49
CA TYR A 88 -7.99 -12.05 -14.02
C TYR A 88 -9.33 -11.69 -13.35
N ARG A 89 -10.02 -12.68 -12.79
CA ARG A 89 -11.23 -12.51 -11.97
C ARG A 89 -10.95 -12.52 -10.46
N GLU A 90 -9.71 -12.23 -10.05
CA GLU A 90 -9.27 -12.19 -8.65
C GLU A 90 -9.49 -13.53 -7.89
N GLY A 91 -9.61 -14.62 -8.65
CA GLY A 91 -9.79 -15.97 -8.14
C GLY A 91 -8.53 -16.47 -7.45
N ARG A 92 -8.72 -17.25 -6.38
CA ARG A 92 -7.61 -17.83 -5.61
C ARG A 92 -7.53 -19.34 -5.81
N LEU A 93 -6.35 -19.89 -5.62
CA LEU A 93 -6.13 -21.35 -5.62
C LEU A 93 -6.25 -21.93 -4.21
N THR A 94 -6.30 -23.26 -4.11
CA THR A 94 -5.98 -23.91 -2.82
C THR A 94 -4.49 -23.77 -2.52
N ASP A 95 -4.12 -23.88 -1.24
CA ASP A 95 -2.72 -23.80 -0.84
C ASP A 95 -1.93 -24.97 -1.44
N GLU A 96 -2.54 -26.15 -1.57
CA GLU A 96 -1.93 -27.31 -2.22
C GLU A 96 -1.63 -27.07 -3.70
N GLN A 97 -2.55 -26.44 -4.43
CA GLN A 97 -2.39 -26.09 -5.84
C GLN A 97 -1.32 -25.00 -6.04
N ALA A 98 -1.30 -23.99 -5.17
CA ALA A 98 -0.26 -22.97 -5.19
C ALA A 98 1.13 -23.56 -4.86
N LEU A 99 1.22 -24.41 -3.82
CA LEU A 99 2.46 -25.14 -3.48
C LEU A 99 2.93 -26.05 -4.62
N PHE A 100 2.01 -26.70 -5.33
CA PHE A 100 2.35 -27.50 -6.50
C PHE A 100 3.09 -26.64 -7.55
N ILE A 101 2.51 -25.50 -7.94
CA ILE A 101 3.15 -24.59 -8.92
C ILE A 101 4.52 -24.12 -8.43
N LEU A 102 4.60 -23.67 -7.18
CA LEU A 102 5.83 -23.09 -6.63
C LEU A 102 6.94 -24.13 -6.56
N ARG A 103 6.66 -25.33 -6.04
CA ARG A 103 7.65 -26.41 -5.91
C ARG A 103 8.09 -26.94 -7.27
N THR A 104 7.14 -27.24 -8.16
CA THR A 104 7.46 -27.77 -9.49
C THR A 104 8.22 -26.73 -10.33
N GLY A 105 7.85 -25.46 -10.27
CA GLY A 105 8.60 -24.41 -10.95
C GLY A 105 9.98 -24.17 -10.33
N ALA A 106 10.11 -24.23 -9.00
CA ALA A 106 11.39 -24.17 -8.32
C ALA A 106 12.32 -25.32 -8.71
N ASP A 107 11.79 -26.54 -8.88
CA ASP A 107 12.57 -27.69 -9.35
C ASP A 107 13.14 -27.48 -10.76
N VAL A 108 12.35 -26.88 -11.65
CA VAL A 108 12.81 -26.49 -13.00
C VAL A 108 13.92 -25.44 -12.89
N LEU A 109 13.70 -24.35 -12.13
CA LEU A 109 14.66 -23.26 -11.97
C LEU A 109 15.97 -23.71 -11.28
N ARG A 110 15.87 -24.63 -10.31
CA ARG A 110 17.02 -25.18 -9.59
C ARG A 110 17.94 -25.97 -10.51
N ALA A 111 17.40 -26.63 -11.54
CA ALA A 111 18.18 -27.36 -12.52
C ALA A 111 18.89 -26.44 -13.54
N GLU A 112 18.52 -25.16 -13.62
CA GLU A 112 19.16 -24.19 -14.53
C GLU A 112 20.49 -23.67 -13.97
N PRO A 113 21.45 -23.28 -14.83
CA PRO A 113 22.69 -22.65 -14.39
C PRO A 113 22.46 -21.20 -13.92
N ASN A 114 23.44 -20.61 -13.23
CA ASN A 114 23.38 -19.19 -12.85
C ASN A 114 23.33 -18.26 -14.06
N LEU A 115 24.13 -18.59 -15.08
CA LEU A 115 24.23 -17.87 -16.34
C LEU A 115 23.54 -18.69 -17.43
N LEU A 116 22.33 -18.29 -17.78
CA LEU A 116 21.59 -18.91 -18.86
C LEU A 116 22.20 -18.56 -20.22
N GLU A 117 22.03 -19.42 -21.21
CA GLU A 117 22.43 -19.15 -22.60
C GLU A 117 21.25 -19.48 -23.52
N MET A 118 20.89 -18.54 -24.40
CA MET A 118 19.74 -18.68 -25.29
C MET A 118 19.92 -17.92 -26.60
N ASP A 119 19.31 -18.42 -27.67
CA ASP A 119 19.37 -17.82 -29.00
C ASP A 119 18.11 -16.98 -29.31
N ALA A 120 18.27 -16.02 -30.23
CA ALA A 120 17.15 -15.31 -30.87
C ALA A 120 16.28 -16.27 -31.72
N PRO A 121 15.01 -15.92 -32.04
CA PRO A 121 14.28 -14.72 -31.62
C PRO A 121 13.81 -14.80 -30.17
N ILE A 122 13.71 -13.66 -29.49
CA ILE A 122 13.31 -13.60 -28.07
C ILE A 122 12.73 -12.23 -27.68
N THR A 123 11.77 -12.25 -26.75
CA THR A 123 11.20 -11.06 -26.11
C THR A 123 11.78 -10.91 -24.70
N VAL A 124 12.47 -9.81 -24.44
CA VAL A 124 13.05 -9.46 -23.13
C VAL A 124 12.14 -8.47 -22.41
N CYS A 125 11.83 -8.76 -21.14
CA CYS A 125 10.92 -8.02 -20.28
C CYS A 125 11.64 -7.57 -19.02
N GLY A 126 11.43 -6.32 -18.60
CA GLY A 126 11.92 -5.79 -17.33
C GLY A 126 10.96 -6.05 -16.18
N ASP A 127 10.96 -5.14 -15.21
CA ASP A 127 10.20 -5.22 -13.96
C ASP A 127 8.69 -5.33 -14.21
N VAL A 128 8.01 -6.10 -13.36
CA VAL A 128 6.55 -6.36 -13.41
C VAL A 128 5.84 -5.83 -12.16
N HIS A 129 6.47 -5.93 -10.98
CA HIS A 129 5.99 -5.37 -9.71
C HIS A 129 4.52 -5.66 -9.37
N GLY A 130 4.11 -6.92 -9.49
CA GLY A 130 2.75 -7.34 -9.13
C GLY A 130 1.63 -6.68 -9.95
N GLN A 131 1.92 -6.14 -11.12
CA GLN A 131 0.93 -5.60 -12.05
C GLN A 131 0.39 -6.70 -12.98
N TYR A 132 -0.36 -7.67 -12.42
CA TYR A 132 -0.85 -8.85 -13.16
C TYR A 132 -1.65 -8.51 -14.43
N TYR A 133 -2.47 -7.47 -14.39
CA TYR A 133 -3.29 -7.05 -15.52
C TYR A 133 -2.44 -6.50 -16.67
N ASP A 134 -1.37 -5.78 -16.34
CA ASP A 134 -0.39 -5.31 -17.32
C ASP A 134 0.51 -6.45 -17.82
N LEU A 135 0.79 -7.46 -16.99
CA LEU A 135 1.46 -8.68 -17.44
C LEU A 135 0.63 -9.39 -18.53
N MET A 136 -0.70 -9.38 -18.44
CA MET A 136 -1.55 -9.90 -19.52
C MET A 136 -1.41 -9.09 -20.80
N LYS A 137 -1.31 -7.76 -20.68
CA LYS A 137 -1.06 -6.88 -21.83
C LYS A 137 0.34 -7.09 -22.43
N LEU A 138 1.33 -7.34 -21.58
CA LEU A 138 2.69 -7.66 -21.98
C LEU A 138 2.73 -8.90 -22.88
N PHE A 139 1.97 -9.96 -22.55
CA PHE A 139 1.88 -11.14 -23.42
C PHE A 139 1.13 -10.86 -24.73
N GLU A 140 0.11 -10.00 -24.72
CA GLU A 140 -0.56 -9.57 -25.96
C GLU A 140 0.40 -8.82 -26.90
N VAL A 141 1.28 -7.97 -26.35
CA VAL A 141 2.22 -7.14 -27.11
C VAL A 141 3.48 -7.91 -27.51
N GLY A 142 3.99 -8.75 -26.62
CA GLY A 142 5.21 -9.52 -26.81
C GLY A 142 5.02 -10.76 -27.69
N GLY A 143 3.84 -11.39 -27.63
CA GLY A 143 3.51 -12.64 -28.34
C GLY A 143 3.08 -13.76 -27.40
N ASP A 144 2.36 -14.75 -27.92
CA ASP A 144 1.94 -15.90 -27.10
C ASP A 144 3.17 -16.71 -26.63
N PRO A 145 3.34 -16.98 -25.31
CA PRO A 145 4.42 -17.83 -24.80
C PRO A 145 4.49 -19.23 -25.41
N ALA A 146 3.39 -19.74 -25.98
CA ALA A 146 3.39 -21.01 -26.72
C ALA A 146 4.26 -20.98 -27.99
N GLU A 147 4.41 -19.80 -28.60
CA GLU A 147 5.11 -19.60 -29.88
C GLU A 147 6.30 -18.65 -29.77
N THR A 148 6.43 -17.93 -28.65
CA THR A 148 7.38 -16.84 -28.44
C THR A 148 8.33 -17.18 -27.29
N ARG A 149 9.64 -16.97 -27.51
CA ARG A 149 10.63 -17.09 -26.43
C ARG A 149 10.63 -15.85 -25.55
N TYR A 150 10.76 -16.04 -24.24
CA TYR A 150 10.71 -14.96 -23.25
C TYR A 150 11.88 -15.02 -22.28
N LEU A 151 12.46 -13.86 -21.99
CA LEU A 151 13.38 -13.65 -20.88
C LEU A 151 12.84 -12.52 -20.00
N PHE A 152 12.52 -12.81 -18.74
CA PHE A 152 12.20 -11.80 -17.75
C PHE A 152 13.42 -11.49 -16.88
N LEU A 153 13.65 -10.21 -16.60
CA LEU A 153 14.85 -9.75 -15.93
C LEU A 153 14.75 -9.71 -14.39
N GLY A 154 13.55 -9.87 -13.81
CA GLY A 154 13.35 -9.88 -12.36
C GLY A 154 12.19 -8.99 -11.93
N ASP A 155 12.07 -8.78 -10.62
CA ASP A 155 11.10 -7.89 -9.96
C ASP A 155 9.66 -8.20 -10.35
N TYR A 156 9.23 -9.41 -10.03
CA TYR A 156 7.88 -9.91 -10.23
C TYR A 156 6.91 -9.42 -9.17
N VAL A 157 7.43 -9.10 -7.98
CA VAL A 157 6.66 -8.87 -6.75
C VAL A 157 6.88 -7.48 -6.16
N ASP A 158 6.14 -7.22 -5.07
CA ASP A 158 6.04 -5.97 -4.33
C ASP A 158 5.45 -4.82 -5.15
N ARG A 159 5.14 -3.73 -4.43
CA ARG A 159 4.66 -2.45 -4.95
C ARG A 159 3.22 -2.54 -5.45
N GLY A 160 2.93 -3.38 -6.44
CA GLY A 160 1.58 -3.76 -6.85
C GLY A 160 0.92 -4.79 -5.91
N TYR A 161 -0.39 -4.96 -6.04
CA TYR A 161 -1.21 -5.82 -5.17
C TYR A 161 -1.60 -7.17 -5.79
N PHE A 162 -1.01 -7.55 -6.93
CA PHE A 162 -1.26 -8.82 -7.60
C PHE A 162 0.05 -9.60 -7.86
N SER A 163 0.97 -9.50 -6.90
CA SER A 163 2.29 -10.16 -6.96
C SER A 163 2.18 -11.67 -6.97
N ILE A 164 1.29 -12.25 -6.15
CA ILE A 164 1.18 -13.72 -6.07
C ILE A 164 0.56 -14.29 -7.35
N GLU A 165 -0.36 -13.56 -8.00
CA GLU A 165 -0.90 -13.93 -9.31
C GLU A 165 0.19 -13.88 -10.39
N CYS A 166 1.06 -12.85 -10.39
CA CYS A 166 2.23 -12.79 -11.28
C CYS A 166 3.15 -14.01 -11.08
N VAL A 167 3.53 -14.31 -9.84
CA VAL A 167 4.42 -15.44 -9.52
C VAL A 167 3.78 -16.76 -9.94
N LEU A 168 2.54 -17.05 -9.51
CA LEU A 168 1.88 -18.31 -9.83
C LEU A 168 1.68 -18.49 -11.34
N TYR A 169 1.37 -17.42 -12.06
CA TYR A 169 1.19 -17.50 -13.51
C TYR A 169 2.52 -17.67 -14.26
N LEU A 170 3.56 -16.90 -13.92
CA LEU A 170 4.89 -17.04 -14.54
C LEU A 170 5.52 -18.40 -14.23
N TRP A 171 5.37 -18.93 -13.02
CA TRP A 171 5.84 -20.28 -12.69
C TRP A 171 5.06 -21.35 -13.44
N SER A 172 3.75 -21.18 -13.60
CA SER A 172 2.94 -22.08 -14.43
C SER A 172 3.42 -22.09 -15.89
N LEU A 173 3.72 -20.91 -16.45
CA LEU A 173 4.34 -20.81 -17.77
C LEU A 173 5.73 -21.43 -17.82
N LYS A 174 6.56 -21.26 -16.78
CA LYS A 174 7.89 -21.89 -16.69
C LYS A 174 7.82 -23.41 -16.69
N ILE A 175 6.82 -24.00 -16.01
CA ILE A 175 6.55 -25.45 -16.02
C ILE A 175 6.15 -25.93 -17.42
N HIS A 176 5.36 -25.13 -18.15
CA HIS A 176 4.94 -25.47 -19.51
C HIS A 176 6.06 -25.33 -20.54
N TYR A 177 6.85 -24.26 -20.43
CA TYR A 177 7.80 -23.77 -21.42
C TYR A 177 9.23 -23.66 -20.87
N PRO A 178 9.79 -24.71 -20.24
CA PRO A 178 11.06 -24.61 -19.51
C PRO A 178 12.26 -24.26 -20.40
N LYS A 179 12.15 -24.47 -21.72
CA LYS A 179 13.20 -24.23 -22.72
C LYS A 179 12.94 -23.01 -23.62
N THR A 180 11.86 -22.28 -23.37
CA THR A 180 11.49 -21.09 -24.16
C THR A 180 11.05 -19.91 -23.30
N LEU A 181 10.80 -20.09 -22.00
CA LEU A 181 10.56 -19.02 -21.05
C LEU A 181 11.56 -19.10 -19.88
N TRP A 182 12.29 -18.02 -19.67
CA TRP A 182 13.32 -17.88 -18.65
C TRP A 182 13.01 -16.71 -17.73
N LEU A 183 13.32 -16.91 -16.45
CA LEU A 183 13.05 -15.98 -15.36
C LEU A 183 14.38 -15.73 -14.65
N LEU A 184 14.84 -14.48 -14.61
CA LEU A 184 15.99 -14.08 -13.79
C LEU A 184 15.52 -13.59 -12.41
N ARG A 185 16.46 -13.50 -11.48
CA ARG A 185 16.24 -12.92 -10.16
C ARG A 185 16.41 -11.40 -10.23
N GLY A 186 15.43 -10.66 -9.72
CA GLY A 186 15.55 -9.24 -9.39
C GLY A 186 15.90 -9.03 -7.92
N ASN A 187 16.03 -7.77 -7.50
CA ASN A 187 16.33 -7.46 -6.11
C ASN A 187 15.13 -7.74 -5.20
N HIS A 188 13.89 -7.60 -5.70
CA HIS A 188 12.67 -7.86 -4.93
C HIS A 188 12.41 -9.35 -4.66
N GLU A 189 13.05 -10.27 -5.37
CA GLU A 189 12.96 -11.72 -5.11
C GLU A 189 13.84 -12.14 -3.92
N CYS A 190 13.68 -11.48 -2.77
CA CYS A 190 14.35 -11.79 -1.51
C CYS A 190 13.48 -11.47 -0.30
N ARG A 191 13.73 -12.18 0.80
CA ARG A 191 12.96 -12.04 2.04
C ARG A 191 13.02 -10.63 2.61
N HIS A 192 14.17 -9.97 2.49
CA HIS A 192 14.41 -8.65 3.07
C HIS A 192 13.45 -7.60 2.50
N LEU A 193 13.28 -7.57 1.17
CA LEU A 193 12.39 -6.62 0.50
C LEU A 193 10.92 -7.02 0.67
N THR A 194 10.60 -8.30 0.51
CA THR A 194 9.20 -8.74 0.55
C THR A 194 8.58 -8.70 1.95
N ASP A 195 9.39 -8.73 3.01
CA ASP A 195 8.96 -8.52 4.41
C ASP A 195 8.77 -7.02 4.73
N TYR A 196 9.59 -6.16 4.12
CA TYR A 196 9.49 -4.71 4.28
C TYR A 196 8.31 -4.10 3.50
N PHE A 197 8.12 -4.54 2.25
CA PHE A 197 7.05 -4.12 1.37
C PHE A 197 5.79 -4.98 1.57
N THR A 198 5.10 -5.31 0.49
CA THR A 198 3.71 -5.80 0.55
C THR A 198 3.59 -7.28 0.26
N PHE A 199 4.58 -7.94 -0.33
CA PHE A 199 4.41 -9.31 -0.82
C PHE A 199 4.19 -10.36 0.28
N LYS A 200 4.91 -10.27 1.41
CA LYS A 200 4.66 -11.18 2.55
C LYS A 200 3.25 -11.01 3.10
N LEU A 201 2.79 -9.77 3.21
CA LEU A 201 1.44 -9.45 3.64
C LEU A 201 0.39 -9.96 2.64
N GLU A 202 0.64 -9.78 1.34
CA GLU A 202 -0.20 -10.29 0.26
C GLU A 202 -0.38 -11.81 0.37
N CYS A 203 0.72 -12.56 0.53
CA CYS A 203 0.69 -14.00 0.70
C CYS A 203 -0.14 -14.42 1.92
N LYS A 204 0.07 -13.76 3.07
CA LYS A 204 -0.68 -14.07 4.30
C LYS A 204 -2.17 -13.72 4.20
N HIS A 205 -2.51 -12.69 3.44
CA HIS A 205 -3.89 -12.26 3.25
C HIS A 205 -4.65 -13.13 2.22
N LYS A 206 -4.01 -13.49 1.11
CA LYS A 206 -4.63 -14.26 0.03
C LYS A 206 -4.55 -15.77 0.24
N TYR A 207 -3.48 -16.24 0.88
CA TYR A 207 -3.14 -17.65 1.10
C TYR A 207 -2.66 -17.89 2.54
N SER A 208 -1.38 -18.18 2.74
CA SER A 208 -0.78 -18.48 4.03
C SER A 208 0.71 -18.11 4.06
N GLU A 209 1.29 -18.08 5.26
CA GLU A 209 2.74 -17.91 5.44
C GLU A 209 3.54 -19.06 4.81
N ALA A 210 2.97 -20.27 4.72
CA ALA A 210 3.62 -21.39 4.04
C ALA A 210 3.80 -21.15 2.53
N ILE A 211 2.85 -20.45 1.89
CA ILE A 211 2.99 -20.02 0.48
C ILE A 211 4.10 -18.99 0.33
N TYR A 212 4.21 -18.04 1.26
CA TYR A 212 5.30 -17.07 1.26
C TYR A 212 6.66 -17.74 1.37
N GLU A 213 6.84 -18.65 2.35
CA GLU A 213 8.10 -19.38 2.51
C GLU A 213 8.46 -20.21 1.27
N ALA A 214 7.47 -20.84 0.64
CA ALA A 214 7.67 -21.55 -0.63
C ALA A 214 8.07 -20.61 -1.78
N CYS A 215 7.56 -19.38 -1.82
CA CYS A 215 8.00 -18.37 -2.78
C CYS A 215 9.46 -17.98 -2.53
N ILE A 216 9.88 -17.76 -1.27
CA ILE A 216 11.27 -17.42 -0.94
C ILE A 216 12.24 -18.55 -1.35
N GLU A 217 11.87 -19.81 -1.10
CA GLU A 217 12.65 -20.97 -1.56
C GLU A 217 12.74 -21.01 -3.10
N ALA A 218 11.63 -20.73 -3.80
CA ALA A 218 11.60 -20.67 -5.25
C ALA A 218 12.45 -19.51 -5.80
N PHE A 219 12.43 -18.35 -5.16
CA PHE A 219 13.23 -17.19 -5.51
C PHE A 219 14.74 -17.45 -5.40
N CYS A 220 15.16 -18.20 -4.38
CA CYS A 220 16.54 -18.67 -4.26
C CYS A 220 17.00 -19.57 -5.42
N CYS A 221 16.06 -20.14 -6.20
CA CYS A 221 16.40 -20.98 -7.35
C CYS A 221 16.57 -20.19 -8.66
N LEU A 222 16.09 -18.94 -8.73
CA LEU A 222 16.13 -18.11 -9.93
C LEU A 222 17.57 -17.87 -10.41
N PRO A 223 17.89 -18.12 -11.70
CA PRO A 223 19.15 -17.70 -12.32
C PRO A 223 19.43 -16.21 -12.17
N LEU A 224 20.71 -15.84 -12.17
CA LEU A 224 21.14 -14.47 -11.89
C LEU A 224 21.40 -13.64 -13.16
N ALA A 225 21.66 -14.31 -14.28
CA ALA A 225 22.03 -13.65 -15.53
C ALA A 225 21.73 -14.53 -16.74
N ALA A 226 21.71 -13.92 -17.92
CA ALA A 226 21.65 -14.62 -19.20
C ALA A 226 22.60 -14.02 -20.23
N VAL A 227 23.18 -14.85 -21.10
CA VAL A 227 23.80 -14.43 -22.35
C VAL A 227 22.83 -14.72 -23.49
N MET A 228 22.26 -13.66 -24.05
CA MET A 228 21.33 -13.72 -25.17
C MET A 228 22.07 -13.57 -26.50
N ASN A 229 21.84 -14.51 -27.41
CA ASN A 229 22.40 -14.56 -28.76
C ASN A 229 23.93 -14.45 -28.80
N LYS A 230 24.63 -14.87 -27.73
CA LYS A 230 26.09 -14.71 -27.54
C LYS A 230 26.59 -13.26 -27.64
N GLN A 231 25.69 -12.29 -27.54
CA GLN A 231 25.95 -10.88 -27.81
C GLN A 231 25.58 -9.98 -26.63
N PHE A 232 24.59 -10.36 -25.83
CA PHE A 232 24.03 -9.49 -24.81
C PHE A 232 24.13 -10.15 -23.45
N LEU A 233 24.77 -9.49 -22.49
CA LEU A 233 24.59 -9.84 -21.08
C LEU A 233 23.26 -9.25 -20.61
N CYS A 234 22.37 -10.09 -20.11
CA CYS A 234 21.10 -9.71 -19.54
C CYS A 234 21.13 -9.97 -18.03
N ILE A 235 20.90 -8.93 -17.24
CA ILE A 235 20.94 -8.95 -15.76
C ILE A 235 19.90 -7.98 -15.21
N HIS A 236 19.47 -8.11 -13.96
CA HIS A 236 18.51 -7.17 -13.38
C HIS A 236 19.14 -5.80 -13.09
N GLY A 237 20.15 -5.83 -12.22
CA GLY A 237 20.97 -4.74 -11.72
C GLY A 237 21.95 -4.22 -12.77
N GLY A 238 23.23 -4.29 -12.44
CA GLY A 238 24.29 -3.75 -13.26
C GLY A 238 25.62 -4.46 -13.06
N LEU A 239 26.69 -3.76 -13.41
CA LEU A 239 28.04 -4.30 -13.28
C LEU A 239 28.56 -4.16 -11.85
N SER A 240 29.45 -5.07 -11.47
CA SER A 240 30.14 -5.08 -10.18
C SER A 240 31.64 -4.84 -10.36
N PRO A 241 32.33 -4.23 -9.39
CA PRO A 241 33.79 -4.27 -9.32
C PRO A 241 34.37 -5.69 -9.32
N GLU A 242 33.62 -6.68 -8.83
CA GLU A 242 33.99 -8.10 -8.79
C GLU A 242 33.60 -8.85 -10.07
N LEU A 243 32.88 -8.21 -11.00
CA LEU A 243 32.44 -8.82 -12.26
C LEU A 243 33.43 -8.50 -13.38
N HIS A 244 34.33 -9.44 -13.66
CA HIS A 244 35.38 -9.28 -14.66
C HIS A 244 35.12 -10.11 -15.91
N THR A 245 34.64 -11.33 -15.75
CA THR A 245 34.27 -12.24 -16.84
C THR A 245 32.92 -12.89 -16.59
N LEU A 246 32.36 -13.51 -17.64
CA LEU A 246 31.15 -14.32 -17.52
C LEU A 246 31.33 -15.55 -16.60
N ASP A 247 32.55 -15.99 -16.31
CA ASP A 247 32.79 -17.11 -15.38
C ASP A 247 32.57 -16.70 -13.92
N ASP A 248 32.75 -15.43 -13.58
CA ASP A 248 32.48 -14.93 -12.23
C ASP A 248 31.00 -15.16 -11.85
N LEU A 249 30.07 -14.96 -12.80
CA LEU A 249 28.64 -15.23 -12.62
C LEU A 249 28.34 -16.73 -12.46
N ARG A 250 29.06 -17.59 -13.20
CA ARG A 250 28.87 -19.05 -13.15
C ARG A 250 29.24 -19.65 -11.79
N ASN A 251 30.14 -18.99 -11.06
CA ASN A 251 30.71 -19.49 -9.80
C ASN A 251 29.97 -19.00 -8.54
N VAL A 252 28.98 -18.11 -8.65
CA VAL A 252 28.20 -17.62 -7.51
C VAL A 252 27.36 -18.74 -6.89
N ASP A 253 27.37 -18.89 -5.56
CA ASP A 253 26.33 -19.70 -4.90
C ASP A 253 25.04 -18.89 -4.79
N ARG A 254 24.09 -19.15 -5.69
CA ARG A 254 22.84 -18.37 -5.78
C ARG A 254 21.73 -18.85 -4.84
N PHE A 255 21.83 -20.06 -4.28
CA PHE A 255 20.76 -20.74 -3.53
C PHE A 255 20.65 -20.25 -2.09
N ARG A 256 20.53 -18.94 -1.94
CA ARG A 256 20.55 -18.21 -0.67
C ARG A 256 19.84 -16.87 -0.81
N GLU A 257 19.59 -16.21 0.31
CA GLU A 257 19.26 -14.79 0.31
C GLU A 257 20.41 -13.98 -0.29
N PRO A 258 20.12 -12.95 -1.11
CA PRO A 258 21.15 -12.05 -1.61
C PRO A 258 21.88 -11.39 -0.43
N PRO A 259 23.22 -11.39 -0.41
CA PRO A 259 23.97 -10.65 0.59
C PRO A 259 23.78 -9.14 0.41
N THR A 260 24.10 -8.36 1.44
CA THR A 260 24.05 -6.88 1.38
C THR A 260 25.23 -6.26 0.62
N GLN A 261 26.25 -7.05 0.26
CA GLN A 261 27.44 -6.64 -0.47
C GLN A 261 28.04 -7.80 -1.30
N GLY A 262 28.93 -7.47 -2.23
CA GLY A 262 29.63 -8.42 -3.10
C GLY A 262 28.87 -8.68 -4.41
N LEU A 263 29.47 -9.49 -5.30
CA LEU A 263 28.98 -9.68 -6.67
C LEU A 263 27.47 -9.95 -6.81
N MET A 264 26.90 -10.85 -5.99
CA MET A 264 25.47 -11.18 -6.06
C MET A 264 24.57 -10.00 -5.67
N CYS A 265 24.99 -9.16 -4.72
CA CYS A 265 24.28 -7.92 -4.40
C CYS A 265 24.33 -6.98 -5.62
N ASP A 266 25.52 -6.81 -6.19
CA ASP A 266 25.74 -5.80 -7.21
C ASP A 266 25.01 -6.07 -8.52
N ILE A 267 24.95 -7.32 -8.98
CA ILE A 267 24.22 -7.66 -10.21
C ILE A 267 22.70 -7.54 -10.07
N LEU A 268 22.19 -7.36 -8.85
CA LEU A 268 20.78 -7.10 -8.57
C LEU A 268 20.50 -5.62 -8.27
N TRP A 269 21.49 -4.86 -7.78
CA TRP A 269 21.28 -3.49 -7.24
C TRP A 269 22.08 -2.37 -7.94
N ALA A 270 23.09 -2.69 -8.75
CA ALA A 270 23.91 -1.66 -9.37
C ALA A 270 23.14 -0.90 -10.46
N ASP A 271 23.42 0.40 -10.58
CA ASP A 271 22.82 1.30 -11.55
C ASP A 271 23.89 1.96 -12.43
N PRO A 272 23.58 2.32 -13.69
CA PRO A 272 24.44 3.23 -14.44
C PRO A 272 24.45 4.62 -13.76
N LEU A 273 25.55 5.36 -13.89
CA LEU A 273 25.60 6.76 -13.44
C LEU A 273 24.48 7.60 -14.05
N GLU A 274 24.00 8.61 -13.32
CA GLU A 274 22.95 9.53 -13.83
C GLU A 274 23.38 10.22 -15.14
N ASP A 275 24.64 10.67 -15.18
CA ASP A 275 25.32 11.27 -16.33
C ASP A 275 26.10 10.26 -17.17
N PHE A 276 25.72 8.97 -17.16
CA PHE A 276 26.43 7.88 -17.87
C PHE A 276 26.77 8.23 -19.32
N GLY A 277 28.06 8.16 -19.64
CA GLY A 277 28.64 8.52 -20.93
C GLY A 277 28.93 10.01 -21.10
N GLN A 278 28.62 10.85 -20.12
CA GLN A 278 29.05 12.24 -19.99
C GLN A 278 29.76 12.50 -18.66
N GLU A 279 30.13 11.41 -17.96
CA GLU A 279 30.72 11.48 -16.63
C GLU A 279 32.04 12.26 -16.61
N LYS A 280 32.22 13.06 -15.56
CA LYS A 280 33.45 13.84 -15.33
C LYS A 280 34.53 13.04 -14.61
N THR A 281 34.13 12.03 -13.84
CA THR A 281 35.06 11.12 -13.17
C THR A 281 35.62 10.09 -14.14
N SER A 282 36.83 9.61 -13.87
CA SER A 282 37.43 8.45 -14.53
C SER A 282 37.16 7.13 -13.79
N ASP A 283 36.49 7.18 -12.63
CA ASP A 283 36.23 6.00 -11.82
C ASP A 283 35.25 5.06 -12.51
N TYR A 284 35.52 3.75 -12.39
CA TYR A 284 34.66 2.73 -12.98
C TYR A 284 33.40 2.51 -12.15
N PHE A 285 33.55 2.60 -10.83
CA PHE A 285 32.50 2.33 -9.86
C PHE A 285 32.52 3.38 -8.76
N LEU A 286 31.34 3.90 -8.40
CA LEU A 286 31.11 4.82 -7.30
C LEU A 286 30.05 4.24 -6.39
N HIS A 287 30.06 4.53 -5.09
CA HIS A 287 29.01 4.02 -4.20
C HIS A 287 27.61 4.52 -4.62
N ASN A 288 26.65 3.60 -4.69
CA ASN A 288 25.27 3.94 -5.06
C ASN A 288 24.50 4.45 -3.84
N HIS A 289 24.54 5.77 -3.65
CA HIS A 289 23.84 6.44 -2.55
C HIS A 289 22.31 6.46 -2.72
N VAL A 290 21.78 6.26 -3.94
CA VAL A 290 20.33 6.13 -4.16
C VAL A 290 19.84 4.81 -3.57
N ARG A 291 20.56 3.71 -3.85
CA ARG A 291 20.22 2.38 -3.34
C ARG A 291 20.71 2.12 -1.92
N GLY A 292 21.72 2.84 -1.44
CA GLY A 292 22.32 2.62 -0.10
C GLY A 292 23.23 1.40 0.00
N CYS A 293 23.33 0.63 -1.06
CA CYS A 293 24.19 -0.52 -1.23
C CYS A 293 24.72 -0.54 -2.66
N SER A 294 25.67 -1.42 -2.97
CA SER A 294 26.22 -1.56 -4.31
C SER A 294 26.83 -0.26 -4.90
N TYR A 295 26.88 -0.17 -6.23
CA TYR A 295 27.64 0.80 -6.99
C TYR A 295 26.86 1.39 -8.15
N PHE A 296 27.14 2.66 -8.44
CA PHE A 296 26.98 3.19 -9.78
C PHE A 296 28.15 2.74 -10.65
N PHE A 297 27.87 2.25 -11.86
CA PHE A 297 28.91 1.92 -12.84
C PHE A 297 28.92 2.93 -13.99
N SER A 298 30.12 3.29 -14.45
CA SER A 298 30.33 4.31 -15.48
C SER A 298 30.37 3.75 -16.90
N TYR A 299 30.25 4.61 -17.91
CA TYR A 299 30.37 4.18 -19.32
C TYR A 299 31.73 3.53 -19.65
N PRO A 300 32.88 4.01 -19.13
CA PRO A 300 34.15 3.29 -19.24
C PRO A 300 34.11 1.87 -18.66
N ALA A 301 33.48 1.67 -17.50
CA ALA A 301 33.34 0.35 -16.89
C ALA A 301 32.55 -0.61 -17.79
N ALA A 302 31.43 -0.14 -18.33
CA ALA A 302 30.63 -0.91 -19.28
C ALA A 302 31.41 -1.26 -20.56
N CYS A 303 32.11 -0.30 -21.16
CA CYS A 303 32.91 -0.55 -22.36
C CYS A 303 34.03 -1.57 -22.10
N ALA A 304 34.76 -1.43 -21.00
CA ALA A 304 35.84 -2.34 -20.63
C ALA A 304 35.32 -3.78 -20.43
N PHE A 305 34.17 -3.93 -19.76
CA PHE A 305 33.55 -5.24 -19.57
C PHE A 305 33.10 -5.87 -20.89
N LEU A 306 32.42 -5.10 -21.76
CA LEU A 306 31.94 -5.57 -23.05
C LEU A 306 33.08 -6.01 -23.97
N GLU A 307 34.14 -5.21 -24.07
CA GLU A 307 35.32 -5.53 -24.87
C GLU A 307 36.02 -6.80 -24.36
N LYS A 308 36.21 -6.92 -23.04
CA LYS A 308 36.86 -8.07 -22.42
C LYS A 308 36.08 -9.38 -22.64
N ASN A 309 34.75 -9.31 -22.65
CA ASN A 309 33.88 -10.47 -22.76
C ASN A 309 33.34 -10.71 -24.19
N ASN A 310 33.78 -9.92 -25.16
CA ASN A 310 33.31 -9.97 -26.54
C ASN A 310 31.78 -9.89 -26.67
N LEU A 311 31.18 -8.95 -25.92
CA LEU A 311 29.74 -8.68 -25.90
C LEU A 311 29.44 -7.34 -26.57
N LEU A 312 28.21 -7.19 -27.05
CA LEU A 312 27.71 -6.03 -27.75
C LEU A 312 27.08 -4.98 -26.82
N SER A 313 26.29 -5.42 -25.84
CA SER A 313 25.62 -4.54 -24.87
C SER A 313 25.25 -5.30 -23.59
N VAL A 314 25.06 -4.56 -22.51
CA VAL A 314 24.32 -5.01 -21.33
C VAL A 314 22.83 -4.65 -21.51
N ILE A 315 21.92 -5.56 -21.19
CA ILE A 315 20.47 -5.34 -21.13
C ILE A 315 20.04 -5.53 -19.68
N ARG A 316 19.37 -4.53 -19.12
CA ARG A 316 19.01 -4.51 -17.70
C ARG A 316 17.64 -3.90 -17.42
N ALA A 317 17.19 -3.94 -16.16
CA ALA A 317 15.86 -3.47 -15.74
C ALA A 317 15.94 -2.49 -14.55
N HIS A 318 15.22 -2.72 -13.43
CA HIS A 318 15.39 -2.11 -12.08
C HIS A 318 15.18 -0.59 -11.91
N GLU A 319 15.32 0.21 -12.97
CA GLU A 319 15.07 1.64 -12.94
C GLU A 319 13.86 1.98 -13.81
N ALA A 320 12.81 2.51 -13.19
CA ALA A 320 11.66 3.03 -13.91
C ALA A 320 12.07 4.05 -14.99
N GLN A 321 11.45 3.94 -16.17
CA GLN A 321 11.69 4.81 -17.32
C GLN A 321 10.35 5.36 -17.81
N ASP A 322 10.28 6.68 -18.08
CA ASP A 322 9.06 7.32 -18.58
C ASP A 322 8.56 6.69 -19.90
N ALA A 323 9.48 6.36 -20.81
CA ALA A 323 9.18 5.66 -22.05
C ALA A 323 9.10 4.12 -21.92
N GLY A 324 9.33 3.56 -20.73
CA GLY A 324 9.47 2.12 -20.50
C GLY A 324 10.82 1.54 -20.96
N TYR A 325 11.71 2.37 -21.50
CA TYR A 325 13.07 1.95 -21.83
C TYR A 325 14.04 3.15 -21.88
N ARG A 326 15.34 2.87 -21.80
CA ARG A 326 16.42 3.84 -22.04
C ARG A 326 17.57 3.19 -22.79
N MET A 327 18.01 3.85 -23.84
CA MET A 327 19.21 3.47 -24.61
C MET A 327 20.36 4.38 -24.20
N TYR A 328 21.43 3.83 -23.64
CA TYR A 328 22.56 4.61 -23.17
C TYR A 328 23.57 4.87 -24.30
N ARG A 329 24.64 5.59 -23.96
CA ARG A 329 25.70 5.97 -24.91
C ARG A 329 26.21 4.76 -25.69
N LYS A 330 26.37 4.95 -27.00
CA LYS A 330 26.88 3.91 -27.90
C LYS A 330 28.36 3.66 -27.68
N THR A 331 28.79 2.40 -27.73
CA THR A 331 30.21 2.05 -27.76
C THR A 331 30.87 2.66 -29.00
N LYS A 332 32.14 3.02 -28.89
CA LYS A 332 32.90 3.57 -30.05
C LYS A 332 33.22 2.50 -31.08
N THR A 333 33.37 1.25 -30.65
CA THR A 333 33.81 0.11 -31.47
C THR A 333 32.69 -0.44 -32.34
N THR A 334 31.49 -0.64 -31.78
CA THR A 334 30.36 -1.25 -32.51
C THR A 334 29.30 -0.25 -32.94
N GLY A 335 29.29 0.97 -32.36
CA GLY A 335 28.23 1.96 -32.61
C GLY A 335 26.86 1.56 -32.04
N PHE A 336 26.83 0.51 -31.21
CA PHE A 336 25.63 0.00 -30.55
C PHE A 336 25.54 0.54 -29.11
N PRO A 337 24.33 0.80 -28.55
CA PRO A 337 24.18 1.19 -27.14
C PRO A 337 24.98 0.25 -26.22
N SER A 338 25.78 0.79 -25.29
CA SER A 338 26.55 -0.08 -24.39
C SER A 338 25.69 -0.71 -23.30
N VAL A 339 24.63 0.00 -22.89
CA VAL A 339 23.66 -0.42 -21.88
C VAL A 339 22.28 -0.05 -22.37
N MET A 340 21.29 -0.88 -22.03
CA MET A 340 19.88 -0.64 -22.30
C MET A 340 19.08 -1.01 -21.06
N THR A 341 18.23 -0.09 -20.58
CA THR A 341 17.26 -0.36 -19.51
C THR A 341 15.90 -0.63 -20.13
N ILE A 342 15.24 -1.72 -19.74
CA ILE A 342 13.87 -2.09 -20.11
C ILE A 342 13.03 -2.12 -18.83
N PHE A 343 11.87 -1.48 -18.84
CA PHE A 343 10.96 -1.42 -17.71
C PHE A 343 9.55 -1.77 -18.19
N SER A 344 8.93 -2.79 -17.58
CA SER A 344 7.72 -3.42 -18.10
C SER A 344 6.47 -3.19 -17.25
N ALA A 345 6.52 -2.30 -16.25
CA ALA A 345 5.39 -1.88 -15.42
C ALA A 345 4.88 -0.48 -15.84
N PRO A 346 3.79 -0.37 -16.61
CA PRO A 346 3.25 0.93 -17.04
C PRO A 346 2.47 1.60 -15.91
N ASN A 347 2.40 2.94 -15.91
CA ASN A 347 1.77 3.72 -14.83
C ASN A 347 2.16 3.20 -13.44
N TYR A 348 3.46 3.00 -13.24
CA TYR A 348 4.00 2.40 -12.03
C TYR A 348 3.48 3.11 -10.77
N LEU A 349 3.09 2.31 -9.77
CA LEU A 349 2.46 2.77 -8.52
C LEU A 349 1.18 3.59 -8.71
N ASP A 350 0.51 3.46 -9.85
CA ASP A 350 -0.67 4.23 -10.26
C ASP A 350 -0.47 5.75 -10.37
N VAL A 351 0.79 6.23 -10.28
CA VAL A 351 1.11 7.67 -10.21
C VAL A 351 2.21 8.11 -11.17
N TYR A 352 3.10 7.21 -11.61
CA TYR A 352 4.22 7.58 -12.48
C TYR A 352 3.77 7.99 -13.88
N ASN A 353 2.63 7.47 -14.35
CA ASN A 353 2.09 7.69 -15.68
C ASN A 353 3.08 7.36 -16.83
N ASN A 354 4.10 6.55 -16.55
CA ASN A 354 5.06 6.08 -17.54
C ASN A 354 4.44 5.04 -18.48
N LYS A 355 5.05 4.87 -19.66
CA LYS A 355 4.86 3.69 -20.50
C LYS A 355 5.68 2.52 -19.97
N ALA A 356 5.27 1.32 -20.34
CA ALA A 356 6.12 0.13 -20.27
C ALA A 356 6.64 -0.22 -21.66
N ALA A 357 7.70 -1.02 -21.70
CA ALA A 357 8.18 -1.61 -22.94
C ALA A 357 8.68 -3.05 -22.78
N VAL A 358 8.69 -3.78 -23.88
CA VAL A 358 9.44 -5.02 -24.06
C VAL A 358 10.38 -4.89 -25.25
N LEU A 359 11.51 -5.61 -25.21
CA LEU A 359 12.49 -5.66 -26.30
C LEU A 359 12.30 -6.95 -27.07
N LYS A 360 11.88 -6.86 -28.34
CA LYS A 360 11.82 -7.99 -29.26
C LYS A 360 13.07 -8.02 -30.12
N TYR A 361 13.86 -9.08 -30.01
CA TYR A 361 15.04 -9.28 -30.84
C TYR A 361 14.81 -10.43 -31.81
N GLU A 362 14.70 -10.12 -33.09
CA GLU A 362 14.44 -11.07 -34.17
C GLU A 362 15.09 -10.59 -35.47
N ASN A 363 15.59 -11.51 -36.31
CA ASN A 363 16.22 -11.17 -37.60
C ASN A 363 17.35 -10.12 -37.50
N ASN A 364 18.15 -10.17 -36.42
CA ASN A 364 19.18 -9.18 -36.08
C ASN A 364 18.66 -7.74 -35.89
N VAL A 365 17.35 -7.57 -35.71
CA VAL A 365 16.70 -6.28 -35.44
C VAL A 365 16.19 -6.27 -34.01
N MET A 366 16.49 -5.18 -33.30
CA MET A 366 15.98 -4.91 -31.97
C MET A 366 14.81 -3.95 -32.08
N ASN A 367 13.62 -4.40 -31.69
CA ASN A 367 12.39 -3.63 -31.75
C ASN A 367 11.85 -3.43 -30.33
N ILE A 368 11.71 -2.18 -29.91
CA ILE A 368 11.10 -1.84 -28.63
C ILE A 368 9.60 -1.67 -28.84
N ARG A 369 8.80 -2.50 -28.17
CA ARG A 369 7.34 -2.43 -28.20
C ARG A 369 6.85 -1.82 -26.89
N GLN A 370 6.37 -0.58 -26.98
CA GLN A 370 5.80 0.13 -25.83
C GLN A 370 4.31 -0.19 -25.65
N PHE A 371 3.83 -0.14 -24.41
CA PHE A 371 2.41 -0.27 -24.06
C PHE A 371 2.04 0.58 -22.85
N ASN A 372 0.75 0.88 -22.70
CA ASN A 372 0.19 1.65 -21.59
C ASN A 372 -0.43 0.72 -20.55
N CYS A 373 -0.79 1.28 -19.40
CA CYS A 373 -1.44 0.53 -18.33
C CYS A 373 -2.84 0.05 -18.70
N THR A 374 -3.26 -0.99 -18.00
CA THR A 374 -4.56 -1.63 -18.06
C THR A 374 -5.28 -1.41 -16.73
N PRO A 375 -6.60 -1.14 -16.73
CA PRO A 375 -7.36 -1.08 -15.48
C PRO A 375 -7.21 -2.37 -14.69
N HIS A 376 -7.07 -2.24 -13.38
CA HIS A 376 -7.05 -3.36 -12.43
C HIS A 376 -8.02 -3.08 -11.27
N PRO A 377 -8.46 -4.13 -10.54
CA PRO A 377 -9.25 -3.97 -9.33
C PRO A 377 -8.51 -3.16 -8.27
N TYR A 378 -9.29 -2.40 -7.51
CA TYR A 378 -8.79 -1.57 -6.43
C TYR A 378 -8.64 -2.39 -5.16
N TRP A 379 -7.50 -2.23 -4.49
CA TRP A 379 -7.26 -2.72 -3.14
C TRP A 379 -6.99 -1.53 -2.22
N LEU A 380 -7.58 -1.57 -1.02
CA LEU A 380 -7.13 -0.70 0.05
C LEU A 380 -5.69 -1.08 0.40
N PRO A 381 -4.84 -0.10 0.77
CA PRO A 381 -3.45 -0.38 1.05
C PRO A 381 -3.25 -1.40 2.15
N ASN A 382 -2.20 -2.20 1.97
CA ASN A 382 -1.85 -3.29 2.87
C ASN A 382 -3.00 -4.32 3.02
N PHE A 383 -3.83 -4.48 1.98
CA PHE A 383 -4.96 -5.41 1.95
C PHE A 383 -5.96 -5.22 3.10
N MET A 384 -6.10 -3.98 3.57
CA MET A 384 -7.01 -3.65 4.67
C MET A 384 -8.47 -3.89 4.26
N ASP A 385 -9.26 -4.51 5.12
CA ASP A 385 -10.69 -4.64 4.88
C ASP A 385 -11.43 -3.31 5.20
N VAL A 386 -12.61 -3.15 4.61
CA VAL A 386 -13.40 -1.91 4.74
C VAL A 386 -13.83 -1.61 6.18
N PHE A 387 -13.99 -2.63 7.03
CA PHE A 387 -14.33 -2.39 8.43
C PHE A 387 -13.13 -1.85 9.19
N THR A 388 -11.96 -2.47 9.05
CA THR A 388 -10.73 -1.98 9.67
C THR A 388 -10.43 -0.53 9.23
N TRP A 389 -10.65 -0.23 7.95
CA TRP A 389 -10.46 1.11 7.40
C TRP A 389 -11.48 2.14 7.92
N SER A 390 -12.77 1.80 7.94
CA SER A 390 -13.83 2.78 8.27
C SER A 390 -14.15 2.90 9.76
N LEU A 391 -13.86 1.89 10.56
CA LEU A 391 -14.25 1.86 11.98
C LEU A 391 -13.68 3.04 12.79
N PRO A 392 -12.41 3.45 12.61
CA PRO A 392 -11.89 4.63 13.30
C PRO A 392 -12.67 5.90 12.95
N PHE A 393 -13.02 6.08 11.67
CA PHE A 393 -13.82 7.22 11.20
C PHE A 393 -15.23 7.19 11.79
N VAL A 394 -15.90 6.04 11.76
CA VAL A 394 -17.23 5.86 12.36
C VAL A 394 -17.20 6.18 13.87
N GLY A 395 -16.19 5.67 14.58
CA GLY A 395 -15.99 5.93 16.01
C GLY A 395 -15.79 7.42 16.32
N GLU A 396 -14.96 8.12 15.55
CA GLU A 396 -14.77 9.57 15.65
C GLU A 396 -16.09 10.32 15.44
N LYS A 397 -16.82 10.04 14.35
CA LYS A 397 -18.05 10.79 14.01
C LYS A 397 -19.20 10.54 14.97
N ILE A 398 -19.36 9.32 15.47
CA ILE A 398 -20.33 9.04 16.55
C ILE A 398 -19.93 9.83 17.81
N THR A 399 -18.64 9.89 18.11
CA THR A 399 -18.15 10.61 19.28
C THR A 399 -18.37 12.12 19.15
N ASP A 400 -18.04 12.71 17.99
CA ASP A 400 -18.31 14.12 17.67
C ASP A 400 -19.80 14.45 17.81
N MET A 401 -20.67 13.58 17.27
CA MET A 401 -22.12 13.71 17.37
C MET A 401 -22.59 13.68 18.84
N LEU A 402 -22.10 12.74 19.65
CA LEU A 402 -22.44 12.64 21.06
C LEU A 402 -21.97 13.88 21.83
N ILE A 403 -20.77 14.38 21.55
CA ILE A 403 -20.25 15.61 22.17
C ILE A 403 -21.14 16.80 21.78
N ALA A 404 -21.54 16.91 20.52
CA ALA A 404 -22.44 17.96 20.05
C ALA A 404 -23.81 17.90 20.75
N ILE A 405 -24.42 16.71 20.86
CA ILE A 405 -25.69 16.52 21.57
C ILE A 405 -25.54 16.91 23.05
N LEU A 406 -24.50 16.41 23.74
CA LEU A 406 -24.25 16.75 25.14
C LEU A 406 -23.97 18.24 25.36
N SER A 407 -23.47 18.94 24.34
CA SER A 407 -23.27 20.39 24.39
C SER A 407 -24.56 21.20 24.27
N THR A 408 -25.66 20.59 23.83
CA THR A 408 -26.98 21.24 23.76
C THR A 408 -27.74 21.24 25.08
N CYS A 409 -27.41 20.32 26.01
CA CYS A 409 -28.05 20.27 27.32
C CYS A 409 -27.70 21.53 28.12
N SER A 410 -28.72 22.32 28.48
CA SER A 410 -28.57 23.47 29.36
C SER A 410 -28.35 23.04 30.82
N GLU A 411 -27.72 23.91 31.64
CA GLU A 411 -27.60 23.67 33.10
C GLU A 411 -28.97 23.46 33.78
N GLU A 412 -30.06 23.94 33.18
CA GLU A 412 -31.42 23.94 33.71
C GLU A 412 -32.18 22.63 33.40
N GLU A 413 -32.03 22.04 32.20
CA GLU A 413 -32.67 20.76 31.86
C GLU A 413 -32.12 19.57 32.68
N LEU A 414 -30.84 19.63 33.07
CA LEU A 414 -30.23 18.65 33.97
C LEU A 414 -30.73 18.75 35.42
N ARG A 415 -31.37 19.86 35.80
CA ARG A 415 -31.98 20.05 37.12
C ARG A 415 -33.43 19.55 37.17
N GLU A 416 -34.16 19.58 36.04
CA GLU A 416 -35.60 19.29 35.98
C GLU A 416 -35.98 17.79 35.95
N GLU A 417 -35.08 16.87 35.58
CA GLU A 417 -35.31 15.42 35.71
C GLU A 417 -35.14 14.88 37.15
N THR A 418 -35.45 15.71 38.16
CA THR A 418 -35.64 15.25 39.53
C THR A 418 -37.15 15.20 39.77
N PRO A 419 -37.79 14.01 39.89
CA PRO A 419 -39.21 13.95 40.23
C PRO A 419 -39.37 14.62 41.60
N SER A 420 -40.00 15.79 41.59
CA SER A 420 -40.37 16.49 42.80
C SER A 420 -41.49 15.71 43.47
N SER A 421 -41.15 14.71 44.29
CA SER A 421 -42.08 14.17 45.29
C SER A 421 -42.25 15.22 46.39
N ALA A 422 -43.06 16.23 46.09
CA ALA A 422 -43.52 17.20 47.08
C ALA A 422 -44.49 16.51 48.04
N SER A 423 -44.07 16.39 49.31
CA SER A 423 -44.96 16.28 50.46
C SER A 423 -44.50 17.29 51.51
N PRO A 424 -45.39 18.17 52.02
CA PRO A 424 -44.99 19.23 52.94
C PRO A 424 -44.90 18.68 54.37
N GLY A 425 -43.71 18.67 54.97
CA GLY A 425 -43.60 18.23 56.36
C GLY A 425 -42.21 18.23 56.98
N ARG A 426 -41.99 19.24 57.84
CA ARG A 426 -41.08 19.30 59.00
C ARG A 426 -39.57 19.49 58.75
N ILE A 427 -39.09 20.54 59.41
CA ILE A 427 -37.71 20.95 59.59
C ILE A 427 -36.95 19.88 60.38
N SER A 428 -35.89 19.33 59.80
CA SER A 428 -34.85 18.52 60.45
C SER A 428 -33.48 18.87 59.87
N PRO A 429 -32.37 18.75 60.64
CA PRO A 429 -31.05 19.31 60.32
C PRO A 429 -30.34 18.57 59.16
N PRO A 430 -29.27 19.13 58.56
CA PRO A 430 -28.74 18.64 57.30
C PRO A 430 -28.11 17.26 57.46
N VAL A 431 -28.61 16.28 56.71
CA VAL A 431 -27.96 14.96 56.56
C VAL A 431 -26.78 15.13 55.61
N VAL A 432 -25.59 14.82 56.10
CA VAL A 432 -24.37 14.73 55.28
C VAL A 432 -24.55 13.54 54.34
N SER A 433 -24.82 13.81 53.05
CA SER A 433 -24.82 12.79 52.02
C SER A 433 -23.41 12.22 51.88
N THR A 434 -23.25 10.92 52.10
CA THR A 434 -21.98 10.24 51.86
C THR A 434 -21.65 10.26 50.36
N PRO A 435 -20.38 10.41 49.96
CA PRO A 435 -20.00 10.63 48.55
C PRO A 435 -20.28 9.44 47.60
N ASP A 436 -20.66 8.29 48.13
CA ASP A 436 -20.75 7.00 47.42
C ASP A 436 -22.18 6.43 47.32
N ASP A 437 -23.24 7.19 47.66
CA ASP A 437 -24.62 6.75 47.41
C ASP A 437 -24.95 6.81 45.90
N PRO A 438 -25.27 5.68 45.22
CA PRO A 438 -25.55 5.64 43.79
C PRO A 438 -26.72 6.52 43.35
N ASN A 439 -27.63 6.85 44.27
CA ASN A 439 -28.79 7.71 44.00
C ASN A 439 -28.54 9.19 44.29
N SER A 440 -27.39 9.54 44.90
CA SER A 440 -27.01 10.92 45.16
C SER A 440 -26.77 11.69 43.86
N ILE A 441 -27.24 12.94 43.84
CA ILE A 441 -27.03 13.89 42.74
C ILE A 441 -25.53 14.07 42.46
N GLU A 442 -24.70 14.03 43.49
CA GLU A 442 -23.24 14.18 43.36
C GLU A 442 -22.59 12.96 42.68
N PHE A 443 -23.07 11.75 42.98
CA PHE A 443 -22.62 10.52 42.32
C PHE A 443 -23.03 10.50 40.84
N LYS A 444 -24.29 10.82 40.51
CA LYS A 444 -24.78 10.90 39.12
C LYS A 444 -24.02 11.96 38.31
N ARG A 445 -23.73 13.12 38.91
CA ARG A 445 -22.94 14.20 38.30
C ARG A 445 -21.49 13.78 38.05
N ARG A 446 -20.84 13.12 39.02
CA ARG A 446 -19.50 12.55 38.85
C ARG A 446 -19.48 11.46 37.76
N ALA A 447 -20.53 10.65 37.67
CA ALA A 447 -20.68 9.65 36.62
C ALA A 447 -20.82 10.27 35.23
N ILE A 448 -21.64 11.33 35.07
CA ILE A 448 -21.77 12.08 33.80
C ILE A 448 -20.44 12.73 33.42
N LYS A 449 -19.76 13.39 34.37
CA LYS A 449 -18.44 13.98 34.18
C LYS A 449 -17.42 12.95 33.68
N ASN A 450 -17.38 11.79 34.33
CA ASN A 450 -16.47 10.69 33.95
C ASN A 450 -16.83 10.11 32.59
N LYS A 451 -18.12 10.00 32.24
CA LYS A 451 -18.57 9.56 30.91
C LYS A 451 -18.13 10.55 29.82
N ILE A 452 -18.24 11.86 30.04
CA ILE A 452 -17.81 12.87 29.07
C ILE A 452 -16.29 12.85 28.87
N LEU A 453 -15.53 12.76 29.96
CA LEU A 453 -14.07 12.62 29.88
C LEU A 453 -13.65 11.29 29.25
N ALA A 454 -14.41 10.21 29.43
CA ALA A 454 -14.20 8.95 28.74
C ALA A 454 -14.50 9.06 27.24
N ILE A 455 -15.61 9.70 26.87
CA ILE A 455 -16.00 9.97 25.47
C ILE A 455 -14.93 10.81 24.77
N GLY A 456 -14.44 11.89 25.40
CA GLY A 456 -13.35 12.70 24.84
C GLY A 456 -12.03 11.93 24.67
N ARG A 457 -11.67 11.09 25.66
CA ARG A 457 -10.50 10.19 25.54
C ARG A 457 -10.66 9.18 24.40
N MET A 458 -11.83 8.55 24.28
CA MET A 458 -12.13 7.66 23.16
C MET A 458 -12.07 8.39 21.82
N SER A 459 -12.59 9.62 21.72
CA SER A 459 -12.49 10.45 20.52
C SER A 459 -11.04 10.61 20.05
N ARG A 460 -10.13 10.93 20.98
CA ARG A 460 -8.70 11.16 20.67
C ARG A 460 -7.99 9.86 20.32
N VAL A 461 -8.34 8.75 20.98
CA VAL A 461 -7.82 7.43 20.61
C VAL A 461 -8.29 7.03 19.21
N PHE A 462 -9.58 7.21 18.88
CA PHE A 462 -10.08 6.96 17.53
C PHE A 462 -9.47 7.90 16.49
N GLN A 463 -9.18 9.15 16.86
CA GLN A 463 -8.45 10.08 15.99
C GLN A 463 -7.03 9.57 15.71
N VAL A 464 -6.28 9.08 16.71
CA VAL A 464 -4.96 8.48 16.48
C VAL A 464 -5.07 7.21 15.66
N LEU A 465 -6.00 6.31 15.99
CA LEU A 465 -6.19 5.08 15.23
C LEU A 465 -6.58 5.38 13.77
N ARG A 466 -7.33 6.46 13.54
CA ARG A 466 -7.65 6.96 12.22
C ARG A 466 -6.43 7.56 11.53
N GLU A 467 -5.69 8.45 12.18
CA GLU A 467 -4.45 9.02 11.63
C GLU A 467 -3.43 7.92 11.30
N GLU A 468 -3.34 6.87 12.10
CA GLU A 468 -2.53 5.68 11.83
C GLU A 468 -3.09 4.87 10.66
N ALA A 469 -4.41 4.61 10.63
CA ALA A 469 -5.05 3.94 9.50
C ALA A 469 -4.86 4.73 8.18
N GLU A 470 -4.97 6.06 8.21
CA GLU A 470 -4.75 6.97 7.08
C GLU A 470 -3.26 7.05 6.70
N ARG A 471 -2.32 7.07 7.66
CA ARG A 471 -0.87 6.93 7.38
C ARG A 471 -0.54 5.61 6.69
N VAL A 472 -1.23 4.54 7.06
CA VAL A 472 -1.15 3.21 6.44
C VAL A 472 -1.85 3.17 5.07
N THR A 473 -2.86 4.04 4.84
CA THR A 473 -3.73 4.07 3.65
C THR A 473 -3.34 5.10 2.58
N GLU A 474 -2.59 6.16 2.87
CA GLU A 474 -2.37 7.22 1.85
C GLU A 474 -0.92 7.67 1.68
N LEU A 475 0.04 7.19 2.49
CA LEU A 475 1.30 7.93 2.66
C LEU A 475 2.60 7.12 2.74
N LYS A 476 2.57 5.78 2.72
CA LYS A 476 3.81 4.96 2.63
C LYS A 476 4.12 4.48 1.22
N THR A 477 3.12 4.23 0.38
CA THR A 477 3.34 3.71 -0.98
C THR A 477 3.78 4.77 -1.98
N VAL A 478 3.53 6.07 -1.71
CA VAL A 478 3.73 7.14 -2.70
C VAL A 478 4.55 8.33 -2.17
N ALA A 479 4.71 8.53 -0.85
CA ALA A 479 5.00 9.87 -0.30
C ALA A 479 6.30 10.10 0.51
N GLY A 480 7.19 9.12 0.69
CA GLY A 480 8.48 9.33 1.41
C GLY A 480 8.37 10.05 2.78
N GLY A 481 7.22 9.93 3.45
CA GLY A 481 6.98 10.46 4.80
C GLY A 481 6.62 11.95 4.96
N ARG A 482 6.46 12.77 3.91
CA ARG A 482 5.99 14.18 4.08
C ARG A 482 5.14 14.72 2.93
N LEU A 483 3.88 15.06 3.22
CA LEU A 483 3.04 15.94 2.39
C LEU A 483 2.73 17.27 3.12
N PRO A 484 2.53 18.38 2.37
CA PRO A 484 2.07 19.65 2.93
C PRO A 484 0.74 19.51 3.68
N ALA A 485 0.58 20.23 4.78
CA ALA A 485 -0.67 20.26 5.54
C ALA A 485 -1.82 20.78 4.65
N GLY A 486 -2.86 19.95 4.45
CA GLY A 486 -4.06 20.30 3.69
C GLY A 486 -4.32 19.45 2.44
N THR A 487 -3.33 18.69 1.95
CA THR A 487 -3.50 17.84 0.74
C THR A 487 -4.43 16.65 1.00
N LEU A 488 -4.46 16.11 2.22
CA LEU A 488 -5.37 15.03 2.63
C LEU A 488 -6.85 15.46 2.66
N MET A 489 -7.14 16.75 2.88
CA MET A 489 -8.51 17.27 2.83
C MET A 489 -9.11 17.31 1.42
N LEU A 490 -8.28 17.16 0.39
CA LEU A 490 -8.69 17.22 -1.02
C LEU A 490 -8.93 15.82 -1.62
N GLY A 491 -8.75 14.74 -0.84
CA GLY A 491 -8.92 13.35 -1.29
C GLY A 491 -7.95 12.94 -2.40
N ALA A 492 -8.24 11.83 -3.09
CA ALA A 492 -7.43 11.28 -4.17
C ALA A 492 -7.15 12.29 -5.32
N GLU A 493 -8.04 13.25 -5.56
CA GLU A 493 -7.83 14.32 -6.55
C GLU A 493 -6.77 15.33 -6.11
N GLY A 494 -6.67 15.64 -4.81
CA GLY A 494 -5.63 16.52 -4.26
C GLY A 494 -4.22 15.95 -4.40
N ILE A 495 -4.08 14.64 -4.26
CA ILE A 495 -2.81 13.92 -4.42
C ILE A 495 -2.43 13.84 -5.91
N LYS A 496 -3.40 13.54 -6.80
CA LYS A 496 -3.20 13.55 -8.25
C LYS A 496 -2.77 14.93 -8.79
N ASN A 497 -3.22 16.01 -8.17
CA ASN A 497 -2.78 17.36 -8.53
C ASN A 497 -1.37 17.71 -8.00
N ALA A 498 -0.86 16.99 -7.00
CA ALA A 498 0.47 17.22 -6.42
C ALA A 498 1.58 16.44 -7.13
N ILE A 499 1.26 15.28 -7.71
CA ILE A 499 2.18 14.45 -8.51
C ILE A 499 1.71 14.52 -9.97
N SER A 500 2.25 15.50 -10.70
CA SER A 500 1.80 15.80 -12.07
C SER A 500 2.71 15.21 -13.16
N SER A 501 3.89 14.74 -12.79
CA SER A 501 4.91 14.27 -13.73
C SER A 501 5.65 13.04 -13.21
N PHE A 502 6.25 12.29 -14.14
CA PHE A 502 7.13 11.16 -13.86
C PHE A 502 8.26 11.52 -12.87
N GLU A 503 8.88 12.69 -13.04
CA GLU A 503 9.97 13.14 -12.18
C GLU A 503 9.49 13.50 -10.76
N ASP A 504 8.26 13.99 -10.62
CA ASP A 504 7.67 14.23 -9.30
C ASP A 504 7.44 12.90 -8.59
N ALA A 505 6.82 11.94 -9.27
CA ALA A 505 6.57 10.60 -8.73
C ALA A 505 7.87 9.92 -8.30
N LYS A 506 8.89 9.95 -9.17
CA LYS A 506 10.23 9.40 -8.90
C LYS A 506 10.89 10.01 -7.67
N LYS A 507 10.81 11.34 -7.51
CA LYS A 507 11.38 12.01 -6.33
C LYS A 507 10.70 11.59 -5.04
N VAL A 508 9.38 11.40 -5.08
CA VAL A 508 8.62 11.07 -3.89
C VAL A 508 8.85 9.61 -3.50
N ASP A 509 9.08 8.74 -4.48
CA ASP A 509 9.33 7.31 -4.28
C ASP A 509 10.79 6.94 -3.99
N ILE A 510 11.74 7.89 -4.09
CA ILE A 510 13.19 7.62 -4.02
C ILE A 510 13.63 6.87 -2.75
N GLN A 511 12.89 7.02 -1.63
CA GLN A 511 13.18 6.29 -0.39
C GLN A 511 12.85 4.79 -0.50
N ASN A 512 11.83 4.43 -1.27
CA ASN A 512 11.44 3.05 -1.51
C ASN A 512 12.35 2.36 -2.54
N GLU A 513 13.14 3.13 -3.27
CA GLU A 513 14.18 2.63 -4.17
C GLU A 513 15.48 2.28 -3.43
N HIS A 514 15.58 2.60 -2.14
CA HIS A 514 16.68 2.31 -1.25
C HIS A 514 16.59 0.89 -0.68
N LEU A 515 17.73 0.27 -0.36
CA LEU A 515 17.77 -0.95 0.44
C LEU A 515 17.12 -0.67 1.80
N PRO A 516 16.04 -1.38 2.18
CA PRO A 516 15.36 -1.12 3.43
C PRO A 516 16.26 -1.34 4.65
N PRO A 517 16.00 -0.66 5.77
CA PRO A 517 16.64 -0.97 7.05
C PRO A 517 16.30 -2.40 7.49
N SER A 518 17.07 -2.92 8.45
CA SER A 518 16.81 -4.26 9.00
C SER A 518 15.45 -4.34 9.69
N GLN A 519 14.86 -5.54 9.73
CA GLN A 519 13.56 -5.75 10.38
C GLN A 519 13.56 -5.33 11.85
N GLU A 520 14.67 -5.54 12.56
CA GLU A 520 14.83 -5.10 13.96
C GLU A 520 14.78 -3.57 14.10
N GLU A 521 15.40 -2.85 13.17
CA GLU A 521 15.35 -1.39 13.12
C GLU A 521 13.94 -0.87 12.84
N VAL A 522 13.23 -1.51 11.90
CA VAL A 522 11.83 -1.15 11.56
C VAL A 522 10.92 -1.36 12.76
N ILE A 523 10.99 -2.52 13.42
CA ILE A 523 10.15 -2.83 14.59
C ILE A 523 10.39 -1.82 15.70
N ARG A 524 11.66 -1.57 16.04
CA ARG A 524 12.03 -0.61 17.08
C ARG A 524 11.50 0.79 16.77
N HIS A 525 11.67 1.28 15.54
CA HIS A 525 11.19 2.60 15.14
C HIS A 525 9.66 2.70 15.22
N HIS A 526 8.94 1.69 14.72
CA HIS A 526 7.47 1.66 14.79
C HIS A 526 6.95 1.61 16.23
N GLU A 527 7.57 0.83 17.11
CA GLU A 527 7.18 0.76 18.53
C GLU A 527 7.41 2.09 19.24
N GLU A 528 8.54 2.75 18.96
CA GLU A 528 8.86 4.08 19.48
C GLU A 528 7.85 5.13 19.01
N GLU A 529 7.58 5.21 17.69
CA GLU A 529 6.60 6.14 17.12
C GLU A 529 5.19 5.93 17.68
N ARG A 530 4.74 4.67 17.77
CA ARG A 530 3.42 4.32 18.31
C ARG A 530 3.31 4.71 19.79
N SER A 531 4.35 4.46 20.57
CA SER A 531 4.39 4.84 21.99
C SER A 531 4.29 6.35 22.16
N ILE A 532 5.06 7.12 21.37
CA ILE A 532 5.04 8.58 21.38
C ILE A 532 3.66 9.12 20.97
N ALA A 533 3.07 8.60 19.89
CA ALA A 533 1.77 9.02 19.40
C ALA A 533 0.66 8.78 20.44
N MET A 534 0.68 7.60 21.08
CA MET A 534 -0.32 7.25 22.09
C MET A 534 -0.17 8.08 23.37
N GLN A 535 1.07 8.34 23.82
CA GLN A 535 1.33 9.24 24.94
C GLN A 535 0.85 10.66 24.65
N LYS A 536 1.12 11.17 23.44
CA LYS A 536 0.67 12.49 23.01
C LYS A 536 -0.85 12.59 23.01
N ALA A 537 -1.56 11.59 22.50
CA ALA A 537 -3.03 11.63 22.46
C ALA A 537 -3.68 11.59 23.84
N VAL A 538 -3.12 10.83 24.77
CA VAL A 538 -3.56 10.84 26.18
C VAL A 538 -3.33 12.23 26.79
N HIS A 539 -2.14 12.80 26.57
CA HIS A 539 -1.80 14.14 27.07
C HIS A 539 -2.72 15.24 26.49
N ASP A 540 -3.00 15.19 25.19
CA ASP A 540 -3.87 16.14 24.50
C ASP A 540 -5.32 16.00 24.98
N ALA A 541 -5.80 14.78 25.22
CA ALA A 541 -7.12 14.53 25.80
C ALA A 541 -7.24 15.10 27.23
N ASP A 542 -6.21 14.89 28.06
CA ASP A 542 -6.16 15.37 29.44
C ASP A 542 -6.01 16.89 29.53
N ASN A 543 -5.56 17.57 28.47
CA ASN A 543 -5.39 19.03 28.42
C ASN A 543 -6.42 19.76 27.54
N ASP A 544 -7.43 19.07 27.01
CA ASP A 544 -8.45 19.68 26.15
C ASP A 544 -9.34 20.66 26.92
N LYS A 545 -9.07 21.96 26.76
CA LYS A 545 -9.79 23.03 27.45
C LYS A 545 -11.29 23.04 27.11
N LYS A 546 -11.71 22.65 25.91
CA LYS A 546 -13.12 22.62 25.51
C LYS A 546 -13.83 21.46 26.17
N LEU A 547 -13.21 20.28 26.20
CA LEU A 547 -13.73 19.10 26.88
C LEU A 547 -13.82 19.34 28.39
N HIS A 548 -12.79 19.95 28.99
CA HIS A 548 -12.80 20.35 30.40
C HIS A 548 -13.83 21.43 30.69
N GLN A 549 -14.05 22.38 29.79
CA GLN A 549 -15.06 23.41 29.96
C GLN A 549 -16.48 22.82 29.87
N LEU A 550 -16.73 21.89 28.95
CA LEU A 550 -17.99 21.15 28.85
C LEU A 550 -18.22 20.28 30.10
N SER A 551 -17.20 19.54 30.52
CA SER A 551 -17.18 18.74 31.75
C SER A 551 -17.48 19.59 32.98
N ARG A 552 -16.87 20.80 33.10
CA ARG A 552 -17.13 21.74 34.19
C ARG A 552 -18.54 22.32 34.14
N ARG A 553 -19.01 22.78 32.96
CA ARG A 553 -20.39 23.29 32.79
C ARG A 553 -21.44 22.28 33.24
N LEU A 554 -21.22 21.01 32.96
CA LEU A 554 -22.13 19.92 33.34
C LEU A 554 -21.93 19.45 34.79
N SER A 555 -20.86 19.89 35.48
CA SER A 555 -20.49 19.45 36.84
C SER A 555 -20.61 20.50 37.94
N THR A 556 -20.80 21.80 37.66
CA THR A 556 -20.78 22.83 38.71
C THR A 556 -22.06 23.65 38.77
N ASP A 557 -22.64 23.78 39.97
CA ASP A 557 -23.44 24.95 40.35
C ASP A 557 -22.51 26.16 40.54
N ARG A 558 -22.93 27.33 40.05
CA ARG A 558 -22.41 28.59 40.61
C ARG A 558 -22.83 28.66 42.09
N LYS A 559 -21.85 28.74 42.99
CA LYS A 559 -22.06 29.07 44.41
C LYS A 559 -23.02 30.27 44.53
N PRO A 560 -23.94 30.28 45.52
CA PRO A 560 -24.82 31.42 45.73
C PRO A 560 -23.96 32.65 46.06
N ALA A 561 -24.26 33.76 45.40
CA ALA A 561 -23.66 35.05 45.72
C ALA A 561 -23.85 35.32 47.23
N SER A 562 -22.74 35.53 47.92
CA SER A 562 -22.72 36.02 49.30
C SER A 562 -23.50 37.33 49.36
N ARG A 563 -24.64 37.34 50.05
CA ARG A 563 -25.24 38.57 50.57
C ARG A 563 -24.61 38.88 51.93
N SER A 564 -24.19 40.14 52.04
CA SER A 564 -23.53 40.87 53.15
C SER A 564 -22.16 40.36 53.59
#